data_AF-A0A1M4YPI0-F1
#
_entry.id   AF-A0A1M4YPI0-F1
#
_cell.length_a   1.000
_cell.length_b   1.000
_cell.length_c   1.000
_cell.angle_alpha   90.00
_cell.angle_beta   90.00
_cell.angle_gamma   90.00
#
_symmetry.space_group_name_H-M   'P 1'
#
loop_
_entity.id
_entity.type
_entity.pdbx_description
1 polymer ?
#
loop_
_entity_poly.entity_id
_entity_poly.type
_entity_poly.pdbx_seq_one_letter_code
_entity_poly.pdbx_strand_id
1 'polypeptide(L)' 'MSGKNLSVKLFEPYPVGDLVVYITGPDRGSVVEADCRWELTTTLNSCDCCTFRWRSRRDPSFKCRHILALRQVLGLE' A
#
# COMPACT_ATOMS: atom_id res chain seq x y z
N MET A 1 -0.44 18.54 10.45
CA MET A 1 -1.82 18.21 10.03
C MET A 1 -2.18 16.91 10.74
N SER A 2 -3.22 16.94 11.57
CA SER A 2 -3.61 15.84 12.45
C SER A 2 -4.26 14.74 11.61
N GLY A 3 -3.49 13.70 11.29
CA GLY A 3 -4.01 12.50 10.65
C GLY A 3 -4.96 11.81 11.63
N LYS A 4 -6.18 11.51 11.18
CA LYS A 4 -7.13 10.70 11.94
C LYS A 4 -6.43 9.39 12.32
N ASN A 5 -6.21 9.18 13.63
CA ASN A 5 -5.91 7.85 14.17
C ASN A 5 -7.15 6.98 13.96
N LEU A 6 -7.39 6.51 12.74
CA LEU A 6 -8.18 5.32 12.55
C LEU A 6 -7.42 4.23 13.32
N SER A 7 -8.10 3.58 14.27
CA SER A 7 -7.54 2.42 14.96
C SER A 7 -7.45 1.27 13.95
N VAL A 8 -6.45 1.35 13.08
CA VAL A 8 -6.16 0.35 12.07
C VAL A 8 -5.81 -0.93 12.80
N LYS A 9 -6.67 -1.92 12.65
CA LYS A 9 -6.42 -3.27 13.13
C LYS A 9 -5.45 -3.98 12.19
N LEU A 10 -4.43 -4.59 12.77
CA LEU A 10 -3.49 -5.42 12.03
C LEU A 10 -4.19 -6.69 11.53
N PHE A 11 -3.75 -7.17 10.36
CA PHE A 11 -4.22 -8.40 9.71
C PHE A 11 -5.71 -8.43 9.32
N GLU A 12 -6.41 -7.30 9.42
CA GLU A 12 -7.75 -7.13 8.86
C GLU A 12 -7.68 -6.69 7.39
N PRO A 13 -8.61 -7.15 6.52
CA PRO A 13 -8.68 -6.71 5.14
C PRO A 13 -9.34 -5.33 5.01
N TYR A 14 -8.69 -4.42 4.28
CA TYR A 14 -9.24 -3.11 3.94
C TYR A 14 -9.38 -3.00 2.41
N PRO A 15 -10.61 -2.92 1.87
CA PRO A 15 -10.82 -2.77 0.44
C PRO A 15 -10.47 -1.33 -0.01
N VAL A 16 -9.68 -1.21 -1.08
CA VAL A 16 -9.30 0.05 -1.71
C VAL A 16 -9.41 -0.10 -3.22
N GLY A 17 -10.54 0.29 -3.81
CA GLY A 17 -10.80 0.09 -5.23
C GLY A 17 -10.78 -1.40 -5.60
N ASP A 18 -9.87 -1.79 -6.49
CA ASP A 18 -9.60 -3.17 -6.92
C ASP A 18 -8.49 -3.86 -6.11
N LEU A 19 -8.14 -3.33 -4.94
CA LEU A 19 -7.10 -3.85 -4.05
C LEU A 19 -7.67 -4.22 -2.69
N VAL A 20 -7.07 -5.20 -2.04
CA VAL A 20 -7.26 -5.50 -0.62
C VAL A 20 -5.93 -5.26 0.10
N VAL A 21 -5.96 -4.41 1.12
CA VAL A 21 -4.78 -4.07 1.92
C VAL A 21 -4.90 -4.76 3.28
N TYR A 22 -3.88 -5.51 3.66
CA TYR A 22 -3.71 -6.06 5.00
C TYR A 22 -2.58 -5.31 5.70
N ILE A 23 -2.86 -4.70 6.84
CA ILE A 23 -1.85 -3.95 7.59
C ILE A 23 -1.05 -4.92 8.45
N THR A 24 0.25 -5.01 8.17
CA THR A 24 1.16 -5.98 8.83
C THR A 24 2.15 -5.30 9.77
N GLY A 25 2.13 -3.97 9.85
CA GLY A 25 2.89 -3.16 10.79
C GLY A 25 2.58 -1.67 10.65
N PRO A 26 3.28 -0.80 11.39
CA PRO A 26 2.97 0.65 11.42
C PRO A 26 3.13 1.37 10.08
N ASP A 27 4.06 0.90 9.24
CA ASP A 27 4.47 1.55 7.98
C ASP A 27 4.43 0.58 6.79
N ARG A 28 3.83 -0.59 6.97
CA ARG A 28 3.89 -1.71 6.03
C ARG A 28 2.57 -2.47 5.96
N GLY A 29 2.32 -3.04 4.80
CA GLY A 29 1.17 -3.89 4.55
C GLY A 29 1.42 -4.85 3.40
N SER A 30 0.56 -5.88 3.36
CA SER A 30 0.41 -6.74 2.19
C SER A 30 -0.71 -6.18 1.33
N VAL A 31 -0.44 -5.91 0.06
CA VAL A 31 -1.43 -5.38 -0.88
C VAL A 31 -1.71 -6.46 -1.91
N VAL A 32 -2.96 -6.90 -1.96
CA VAL A 32 -3.44 -8.00 -2.79
C VAL A 32 -4.29 -7.43 -3.92
N GLU A 33 -3.98 -7.85 -5.14
CA GLU A 33 -4.76 -7.55 -6.34
C GLU A 33 -6.14 -8.25 -6.30
N ALA A 34 -7.17 -7.68 -6.92
CA ALA A 34 -8.53 -8.27 -6.92
C ALA A 34 -8.60 -9.69 -7.52
N ASP A 35 -7.62 -10.08 -8.34
CA ASP A 35 -7.50 -11.43 -8.89
C ASP A 35 -6.77 -12.41 -7.95
N CYS A 36 -6.41 -11.96 -6.73
CA CYS A 36 -5.66 -12.67 -5.69
C CYS A 36 -4.34 -13.29 -6.15
N ARG A 37 -3.85 -12.93 -7.34
CA ARG A 37 -2.68 -13.58 -7.95
C ARG A 37 -1.37 -13.04 -7.41
N TRP A 38 -1.40 -11.81 -6.90
CA TRP A 38 -0.22 -11.10 -6.44
C TRP A 38 -0.46 -10.57 -5.04
N GLU A 39 0.32 -11.10 -4.10
CA GLU A 39 0.44 -10.56 -2.76
C GLU A 39 1.76 -9.79 -2.67
N LEU A 40 1.67 -8.47 -2.46
CA LEU A 40 2.81 -7.58 -2.57
C LEU A 40 3.14 -6.93 -1.22
N THR A 41 4.37 -7.13 -0.75
CA THR A 41 4.88 -6.35 0.38
C THR A 41 5.04 -4.90 -0.04
N THR A 42 4.41 -4.00 0.72
CA THR A 42 4.38 -2.57 0.45
C THR A 42 4.68 -1.81 1.74
N THR A 43 5.57 -0.82 1.65
CA THR A 43 5.82 0.16 2.71
C THR A 43 5.32 1.53 2.29
N LEU A 44 5.43 2.52 3.18
CA LEU A 44 5.11 3.92 2.86
C LEU A 44 5.93 4.50 1.69
N ASN A 45 6.99 3.87 1.23
CA ASN A 45 7.90 4.40 0.22
C ASN A 45 8.48 3.36 -0.75
N SER A 46 8.10 2.09 -0.63
CA SER A 46 8.57 1.00 -1.47
C SER A 46 7.47 -0.02 -1.73
N CYS A 47 7.56 -0.73 -2.85
CA CYS A 47 6.66 -1.83 -3.20
C CYS A 47 7.41 -2.89 -4.00
N ASP A 48 7.12 -4.16 -3.76
CA ASP A 48 7.75 -5.27 -4.48
C ASP A 48 7.22 -5.43 -5.91
N CYS A 49 6.16 -4.70 -6.30
CA CYS A 49 5.62 -4.80 -7.64
C CYS A 49 6.65 -4.39 -8.71
N CYS A 50 6.69 -5.14 -9.81
CA CYS A 50 7.63 -4.90 -10.91
C CYS A 50 7.54 -3.46 -11.42
N THR A 51 6.33 -2.92 -11.54
CA THR A 51 6.10 -1.56 -12.02
C THR A 51 6.85 -0.54 -11.17
N PHE A 52 6.74 -0.61 -9.83
CA PHE A 52 7.49 0.29 -8.95
C PHE A 52 8.99 0.08 -9.10
N ARG A 53 9.48 -1.16 -9.00
CA ARG A 53 10.92 -1.47 -9.05
C ARG A 53 11.62 -0.97 -10.31
N TRP A 54 10.91 -0.94 -11.44
CA TRP A 54 11.43 -0.44 -12.71
C TRP A 54 11.22 1.06 -12.90
N ARG A 55 10.03 1.59 -12.60
CA ARG A 55 9.69 3.00 -12.80
C ARG A 55 10.43 3.91 -11.82
N SER A 56 10.54 3.54 -10.54
CA SER A 56 11.17 4.37 -9.51
C SER A 56 12.64 4.68 -9.78
N ARG A 57 13.33 3.81 -10.52
CA ARG A 57 14.73 4.03 -10.96
C ARG A 57 14.86 5.10 -12.05
N ARG A 58 13.81 5.27 -12.86
CA ARG A 58 13.80 6.24 -13.98
C ARG A 58 13.09 7.54 -13.60
N ASP A 59 12.11 7.45 -12.71
CA ASP A 59 11.29 8.56 -12.24
C ASP A 59 11.15 8.45 -10.72
N PRO A 60 11.95 9.19 -9.95
CA PRO A 60 11.86 9.23 -8.48
C PRO A 60 10.51 9.75 -7.97
N SER A 61 9.72 10.44 -8.81
CA SER A 61 8.40 10.97 -8.47
C SER A 61 7.26 10.00 -8.77
N PHE A 62 7.56 8.82 -9.31
CA PHE A 62 6.57 7.81 -9.67
C PHE A 62 5.69 7.40 -8.47
N LYS A 63 4.37 7.50 -8.65
CA LYS A 63 3.38 7.14 -7.64
C LYS A 63 2.86 5.72 -7.88
N CYS A 64 3.34 4.75 -7.09
CA CYS A 64 2.86 3.36 -7.17
C CYS A 64 1.48 3.21 -6.52
N ARG A 65 0.51 2.63 -7.25
CA ARG A 65 -0.85 2.42 -6.76
C ARG A 65 -0.94 1.65 -5.45
N HIS A 66 -0.06 0.66 -5.24
CA HIS A 66 -0.04 -0.14 -4.02
C HIS A 66 0.40 0.69 -2.80
N ILE A 67 1.38 1.59 -2.99
CA ILE A 67 1.84 2.51 -1.94
C ILE A 67 0.74 3.51 -1.60
N LEU A 68 0.03 4.03 -2.61
CA LEU A 68 -1.10 4.95 -2.41
C LEU A 68 -2.22 4.24 -1.61
N ALA A 69 -2.57 3.02 -1.98
CA ALA A 69 -3.58 2.22 -1.26
C ALA A 69 -3.22 2.01 0.21
N LEU A 70 -1.96 1.67 0.51
CA LEU A 70 -1.48 1.55 1.88
C LEU A 70 -1.61 2.88 2.65
N ARG A 71 -1.19 3.99 2.05
CA ARG A 71 -1.28 5.32 2.68
C ARG A 71 -2.72 5.75 2.94
N GLN A 72 -3.64 5.44 2.04
CA GLN A 72 -5.06 5.70 2.21
C GLN A 72 -5.61 4.97 3.44
N VAL A 73 -5.30 3.68 3.62
CA VAL A 73 -5.73 2.91 4.80
C VAL A 73 -5.13 3.45 6.09
N LEU A 74 -3.88 3.91 6.04
CA LEU A 74 -3.19 4.53 7.17
C LEU A 74 -3.59 6.00 7.42
N GLY A 75 -4.45 6.60 6.60
CA GLY A 75 -4.90 7.99 6.75
C GLY A 75 -3.82 9.04 6.45
N LEU A 76 -2.87 8.71 5.56
CA LEU A 76 -1.73 9.55 5.17
C LEU A 76 -1.93 10.25 3.81
N GLU A 77 -3.08 10.04 3.16
CA GLU A 77 -3.50 10.67 1.89
C GLU A 77 -4.79 11.48 2.03
#